data_AF-A0A920BFM8-F1
#
_entry.id   AF-A0A920BFM8-F1
#
_cell.length_a   1.000
_cell.length_b   1.000
_cell.length_c   1.000
_cell.angle_alpha   90.00
_cell.angle_beta   90.00
_cell.angle_gamma   90.00
#
_symmetry.space_group_name_H-M   'P 1'
#
loop_
_entity.id
_entity.type
_entity.pdbx_description
1 polymer ?
#
loop_
_entity_poly.entity_id
_entity_poly.type
_entity_poly.pdbx_seq_one_letter_code
_entity_poly.pdbx_strand_id
1 'polypeptide(L)'
;MNIQMNWPRVAELPCRKLTYHTWQGAKKRFPDGVDDRVKTYLQHELSLIEKLQFAPYFLTVFDIVRFARGRGILCQGRGSAANSAVCYCLGITAVDPTRAQPLFERFISEARGEPPDIDVDFEHERREEVLIY
;
A
#
# COMPACT_ATOMS: atom_id res chain seq x y z
N MET A 1 -19.22 -29.81 23.58
CA MET A 1 -19.40 -28.41 23.14
C MET A 1 -18.33 -28.15 22.08
N ASN A 2 -18.67 -28.32 20.80
CA ASN A 2 -17.70 -28.14 19.71
C ASN A 2 -17.55 -26.65 19.44
N ILE A 3 -16.42 -26.08 19.87
CA ILE A 3 -16.02 -24.74 19.46
C ILE A 3 -15.36 -24.90 18.09
N GLN A 4 -16.13 -24.71 17.02
CA GLN A 4 -15.55 -24.50 15.70
C GLN A 4 -14.76 -23.19 15.74
N MET A 5 -13.46 -23.28 16.00
CA MET A 5 -12.54 -22.17 15.76
C MET A 5 -12.45 -21.97 14.25
N ASN A 6 -13.25 -21.02 13.75
CA ASN A 6 -13.19 -20.58 12.37
C ASN A 6 -11.90 -19.77 12.20
N TRP A 7 -10.78 -20.47 11.94
CA TRP A 7 -9.51 -19.81 11.67
C TRP A 7 -9.63 -19.04 10.34
N PRO A 8 -9.37 -17.72 10.31
CA PRO A 8 -9.47 -16.96 9.07
C PRO A 8 -8.52 -17.57 8.03
N ARG A 9 -8.99 -17.69 6.79
CA ARG A 9 -8.16 -18.17 5.68
C ARG A 9 -6.90 -17.31 5.61
N VAL A 10 -5.75 -17.91 5.31
CA VAL A 10 -4.43 -17.24 5.31
C VAL A 10 -4.43 -15.93 4.50
N ALA A 11 -5.28 -15.80 3.48
CA ALA A 11 -5.46 -14.57 2.70
C ALA A 11 -6.23 -13.43 3.42
N GLU A 12 -7.11 -13.74 4.36
CA GLU A 12 -7.89 -12.72 5.11
C GLU A 12 -7.02 -11.90 6.07
N LEU A 13 -5.92 -12.48 6.56
CA LEU A 13 -5.00 -11.82 7.49
C LEU A 13 -4.19 -10.68 6.82
N PRO A 14 -3.52 -10.90 5.67
CA PRO A 14 -2.87 -9.85 4.90
C PRO A 14 -3.83 -8.71 4.49
N CYS A 15 -5.01 -9.03 3.96
CA CYS A 15 -5.97 -8.00 3.52
C CYS A 15 -6.43 -7.12 4.69
N ARG A 16 -6.74 -7.73 5.85
CA ARG A 16 -7.08 -6.98 7.07
C ARG A 16 -5.93 -6.12 7.57
N LYS A 17 -4.70 -6.64 7.58
CA LYS A 17 -3.50 -5.88 7.97
C LYS A 17 -3.25 -4.70 7.03
N LEU A 18 -3.33 -4.93 5.72
CA LEU A 18 -3.18 -3.88 4.71
C LEU A 18 -4.24 -2.79 4.93
N THR A 19 -5.51 -3.18 5.04
CA THR A 19 -6.62 -2.26 5.30
C THR A 19 -6.38 -1.43 6.56
N TYR A 20 -5.99 -2.07 7.66
CA TYR A 20 -5.66 -1.39 8.90
C TYR A 20 -4.55 -0.34 8.70
N HIS A 21 -3.42 -0.71 8.09
CA HIS A 21 -2.31 0.21 7.87
C HIS A 21 -2.66 1.35 6.91
N THR A 22 -3.41 1.07 5.85
CA THR A 22 -3.91 2.08 4.91
C THR A 22 -4.76 3.12 5.64
N TRP A 23 -5.70 2.71 6.49
CA TRP A 23 -6.54 3.68 7.23
C TRP A 23 -5.78 4.44 8.31
N GLN A 24 -4.79 3.81 8.97
CA GLN A 24 -3.90 4.54 9.89
C GLN A 24 -3.07 5.59 9.14
N GLY A 25 -2.59 5.24 7.93
CA GLY A 25 -1.90 6.13 7.03
C GLY A 25 -2.77 7.29 6.55
N ALA A 26 -4.01 7.01 6.15
CA ALA A 26 -4.97 8.02 5.71
C ALA A 26 -5.21 9.07 6.80
N LYS A 27 -5.41 8.65 8.06
CA LYS A 27 -5.55 9.59 9.19
C LYS A 27 -4.35 10.53 9.36
N LYS A 28 -3.14 10.06 9.04
CA LYS A 28 -1.92 10.89 9.11
C LYS A 28 -1.79 11.83 7.92
N ARG A 29 -2.20 11.39 6.72
CA ARG A 29 -2.12 12.16 5.48
C ARG A 29 -3.20 13.22 5.35
N PHE A 30 -4.36 12.98 5.95
CA PHE A 30 -5.53 13.85 5.91
C PHE A 30 -5.92 14.27 7.34
N PRO A 31 -5.18 15.21 7.97
CA PRO A 31 -5.38 15.60 9.37
C PRO A 31 -6.75 16.23 9.62
N ASP A 32 -7.33 16.89 8.62
CA ASP A 32 -8.67 17.50 8.69
C ASP A 32 -9.81 16.49 8.45
N GLY A 33 -9.47 15.21 8.30
CA GLY A 33 -10.39 14.13 8.02
C GLY A 33 -10.27 13.62 6.58
N VAL A 34 -10.62 12.35 6.41
CA VAL A 34 -10.67 11.70 5.09
C VAL A 34 -12.05 11.96 4.49
N ASP A 35 -12.11 12.71 3.39
CA ASP A 35 -13.38 12.96 2.69
C ASP A 35 -13.93 11.70 2.02
N ASP A 36 -15.20 11.74 1.62
CA ASP A 36 -15.88 10.56 1.06
C ASP A 36 -15.31 10.14 -0.29
N ARG A 37 -14.78 11.07 -1.09
CA ARG A 37 -14.14 10.75 -2.37
C ARG A 37 -12.86 9.94 -2.15
N VAL A 38 -12.02 10.33 -1.19
CA VAL A 38 -10.82 9.58 -0.80
C VAL A 38 -11.20 8.20 -0.24
N LYS A 39 -12.25 8.12 0.60
CA LYS A 39 -12.74 6.81 1.10
C LYS A 39 -13.15 5.89 -0.04
N THR A 40 -13.91 6.39 -1.02
CA THR A 40 -14.33 5.61 -2.18
C THR A 40 -13.12 5.11 -2.98
N TYR A 41 -12.11 5.94 -3.22
CA TYR A 41 -10.88 5.50 -3.88
C TYR A 41 -10.17 4.40 -3.10
N LEU A 42 -9.93 4.60 -1.80
CA LEU A 42 -9.25 3.61 -0.96
C LEU A 42 -10.01 2.28 -0.90
N GLN A 43 -11.33 2.32 -0.79
CA GLN A 43 -12.16 1.10 -0.79
C GLN A 43 -12.08 0.36 -2.11
N HIS A 44 -12.13 1.07 -3.24
CA HIS A 44 -11.99 0.48 -4.56
C HIS A 44 -10.62 -0.20 -4.72
N GLU A 45 -9.53 0.50 -4.38
CA GLU A 45 -8.17 -0.06 -4.48
C GLU A 45 -7.99 -1.28 -3.58
N LEU A 46 -8.40 -1.20 -2.31
CA LEU A 46 -8.30 -2.30 -1.35
C LEU A 46 -9.10 -3.53 -1.81
N SER A 47 -10.30 -3.33 -2.35
CA SER A 47 -11.12 -4.43 -2.88
C SER A 47 -10.44 -5.11 -4.06
N LEU A 48 -9.79 -4.36 -4.95
CA LEU A 48 -9.09 -4.92 -6.09
C LEU A 48 -7.82 -5.68 -5.66
N ILE A 49 -7.06 -5.11 -4.72
CA ILE A 49 -5.87 -5.74 -4.13
C ILE A 49 -6.24 -7.06 -3.44
N GLU A 50 -7.37 -7.08 -2.72
CA GLU A 50 -7.89 -8.30 -2.09
C GLU A 50 -8.29 -9.35 -3.13
N LYS A 51 -9.06 -8.95 -4.15
CA LYS A 51 -9.51 -9.84 -5.23
C LYS A 51 -8.34 -10.50 -5.96
N LEU A 52 -7.27 -9.75 -6.21
CA LEU A 52 -6.06 -10.23 -6.88
C LEU A 52 -5.01 -10.82 -5.93
N GLN A 53 -5.31 -10.87 -4.64
CA GLN A 53 -4.44 -11.43 -3.60
C GLN A 53 -3.05 -10.76 -3.50
N PHE A 54 -2.95 -9.48 -3.85
CA PHE A 54 -1.69 -8.72 -3.81
C PHE A 54 -1.38 -8.11 -2.45
N ALA A 55 -2.24 -8.28 -1.44
CA ALA A 55 -2.03 -7.69 -0.11
C ALA A 55 -0.66 -8.04 0.52
N PRO A 56 -0.13 -9.28 0.43
CA PRO A 56 1.21 -9.58 0.94
C PRO A 56 2.31 -8.73 0.29
N TYR A 57 2.23 -8.51 -1.03
CA TYR A 57 3.22 -7.72 -1.76
C TYR A 57 3.25 -6.25 -1.30
N PHE A 58 2.07 -5.63 -1.15
CA PHE A 58 1.96 -4.27 -0.60
C PHE A 58 2.51 -4.17 0.83
N LEU A 59 2.26 -5.18 1.66
CA LEU A 59 2.78 -5.22 3.04
C LEU A 59 4.30 -5.36 3.08
N THR A 60 4.91 -6.14 2.19
CA THR A 60 6.37 -6.24 2.08
C THR A 60 6.98 -4.90 1.73
N VAL A 61 6.47 -4.22 0.69
CA VAL A 61 7.00 -2.90 0.30
C VAL A 61 6.78 -1.87 1.42
N PHE A 62 5.61 -1.90 2.07
CA PHE A 62 5.34 -1.05 3.22
C PHE A 62 6.34 -1.26 4.36
N ASP A 63 6.70 -2.51 4.68
CA ASP A 63 7.66 -2.80 5.74
C ASP A 63 9.06 -2.29 5.41
N ILE A 64 9.53 -2.50 4.18
CA ILE A 64 10.81 -1.97 3.68
C ILE A 64 10.85 -0.44 3.77
N VAL A 65 9.80 0.24 3.29
CA VAL A 65 9.69 1.70 3.37
C VAL A 65 9.64 2.18 4.82
N ARG A 66 8.92 1.47 5.69
CA ARG A 66 8.85 1.80 7.13
C ARG A 66 10.23 1.66 7.78
N PHE A 67 10.97 0.60 7.46
CA PHE A 67 12.33 0.40 7.93
C PHE A 67 13.25 1.54 7.50
N ALA A 68 13.30 1.83 6.19
CA ALA A 68 14.14 2.89 5.63
C ALA A 68 13.85 4.25 6.31
N ARG A 69 12.57 4.64 6.37
CA ARG A 69 12.17 5.88 7.05
C ARG A 69 12.51 5.89 8.55
N GLY A 70 12.35 4.76 9.24
CA GLY A 70 12.73 4.61 10.65
C GLY A 70 14.23 4.77 10.91
N ARG A 71 15.05 4.54 9.89
CA ARG A 71 16.51 4.75 9.88
C ARG A 71 16.93 6.12 9.33
N GLY A 72 15.97 6.99 9.02
CA GLY A 72 16.22 8.28 8.36
C GLY A 72 16.74 8.15 6.94
N ILE A 73 16.60 6.98 6.30
CA ILE A 73 16.99 6.75 4.90
C ILE A 73 15.93 7.40 4.01
N LEU A 74 16.35 8.30 3.12
CA LEU A 74 15.43 8.88 2.15
C LEU A 74 14.98 7.82 1.16
N CYS A 75 13.66 7.69 0.99
CA CYS A 75 13.08 6.77 0.04
C CYS A 75 11.80 7.34 -0.60
N GLN A 76 11.56 6.97 -1.85
CA GLN A 76 10.42 7.47 -2.62
C GLN A 76 9.95 6.42 -3.62
N GLY A 77 8.67 6.07 -3.57
CA GLY A 77 8.02 5.28 -4.61
C GLY A 77 7.93 6.05 -5.93
N ARG A 78 8.18 5.36 -7.04
CA ARG A 78 8.17 5.92 -8.40
C ARG A 78 7.21 5.18 -9.33
N GLY A 79 7.10 5.68 -10.57
CA GLY A 79 6.34 5.02 -11.63
C GLY A 79 4.85 4.93 -11.35
N SER A 80 4.26 3.78 -11.68
CA SER A 80 2.82 3.55 -11.62
C SER A 80 2.27 3.54 -10.19
N ALA A 81 3.10 3.26 -9.18
CA ALA A 81 2.73 3.30 -7.76
C ALA A 81 2.23 4.68 -7.30
N ALA A 82 2.65 5.76 -7.98
CA ALA A 82 2.16 7.11 -7.72
C ALA A 82 0.66 7.31 -8.00
N ASN A 83 0.02 6.39 -8.74
CA ASN A 83 -1.41 6.42 -9.02
C ASN A 83 -2.27 5.76 -7.94
N SER A 84 -1.67 5.21 -6.87
CA SER A 84 -2.40 4.49 -5.82
C SER A 84 -2.51 5.30 -4.53
N ALA A 85 -3.75 5.54 -4.11
CA ALA A 85 -4.08 6.14 -2.82
C ALA A 85 -3.66 5.24 -1.66
N VAL A 86 -3.68 3.91 -1.84
CA VAL A 86 -3.13 2.95 -0.87
C VAL A 86 -1.62 3.17 -0.70
N CYS A 87 -0.84 3.25 -1.79
CA CYS A 87 0.60 3.53 -1.73
C CYS A 87 0.90 4.87 -1.03
N TYR A 88 0.11 5.91 -1.32
CA TYR A 88 0.23 7.22 -0.68
C TYR A 88 0.00 7.13 0.83
N CYS A 89 -1.09 6.47 1.25
CA CYS A 89 -1.44 6.30 2.65
C CYS A 89 -0.38 5.47 3.41
N LEU A 90 0.18 4.43 2.78
CA LEU A 90 1.25 3.61 3.37
C LEU A 90 2.59 4.36 3.47
N GLY A 91 2.73 5.55 2.87
CA GLY A 91 3.98 6.31 2.88
C GLY A 91 4.99 5.88 1.82
N ILE A 92 4.58 5.00 0.90
CA ILE A 92 5.38 4.52 -0.23
C ILE A 92 5.61 5.67 -1.20
N THR A 93 4.56 6.41 -1.55
CA THR A 93 4.63 7.57 -2.46
C THR A 93 4.35 8.88 -1.71
N ALA A 94 4.96 9.97 -2.17
CA ALA A 94 4.77 11.30 -1.56
C ALA A 94 3.63 12.13 -2.16
N VAL A 95 3.20 11.82 -3.39
CA VAL A 95 2.20 12.60 -4.12
C VAL A 95 0.80 12.06 -3.82
N ASP A 96 -0.13 12.93 -3.45
CA ASP A 96 -1.53 12.61 -3.23
C ASP A 96 -2.23 12.40 -4.59
N PRO A 97 -2.59 11.15 -4.95
CA PRO A 97 -3.17 10.86 -6.26
C PRO A 97 -4.59 11.38 -6.39
N THR A 98 -5.29 11.65 -5.28
CA THR A 98 -6.71 12.04 -5.28
C THR A 98 -6.94 13.47 -5.77
N ARG A 99 -5.87 14.27 -5.81
CA ARG A 99 -5.83 15.62 -6.39
C ARG A 99 -5.83 15.61 -7.92
N ALA A 100 -5.32 14.54 -8.53
CA ALA A 100 -5.56 14.23 -9.94
C ALA A 100 -6.79 13.30 -10.03
N GLN A 101 -7.28 12.98 -11.23
CA GLN A 101 -8.11 11.77 -11.41
C GLN A 101 -7.14 10.61 -11.67
N PRO A 102 -6.69 9.87 -10.64
CA PRO A 102 -5.68 8.86 -10.84
C PRO A 102 -6.29 7.68 -11.61
N LEU A 103 -5.54 7.19 -12.60
CA LEU A 103 -5.92 5.99 -13.36
C LEU A 103 -5.33 4.77 -12.66
N PHE A 104 -5.94 4.37 -11.56
CA PHE A 104 -5.48 3.22 -10.76
C PHE A 104 -5.42 1.92 -11.58
N GLU A 105 -6.28 1.79 -12.59
CA GLU A 105 -6.33 0.64 -13.50
C GLU A 105 -5.07 0.50 -14.37
N ARG A 106 -4.28 1.58 -14.51
CA ARG A 106 -2.95 1.51 -15.15
C ARG A 106 -1.90 0.89 -14.22
N PHE A 107 -2.12 0.95 -12.92
CA PHE A 107 -1.25 0.38 -11.90
C PHE A 107 -1.62 -1.07 -11.64
N ILE A 108 -2.88 -1.38 -11.34
CA ILE A 108 -3.39 -2.75 -11.17
C ILE A 108 -4.47 -3.03 -12.21
N SER A 109 -4.37 -4.15 -12.92
CA SER A 109 -5.39 -4.58 -13.88
C SER A 109 -5.69 -6.06 -13.73
N GLU A 110 -6.97 -6.41 -13.58
CA GLU A 110 -7.41 -7.81 -13.54
C GLU A 110 -7.02 -8.58 -14.80
N ALA A 111 -6.98 -7.91 -15.97
CA ALA A 111 -6.66 -8.52 -17.25
C ALA A 111 -5.19 -8.95 -17.37
N ARG A 112 -4.27 -8.33 -16.60
CA ARG A 112 -2.85 -8.70 -16.63
C ARG A 112 -2.56 -9.94 -15.78
N GLY A 113 -3.22 -10.07 -14.63
CA GLY A 113 -2.98 -11.16 -13.68
C GLY A 113 -1.61 -11.13 -12.98
N GLU A 114 -0.75 -10.16 -13.29
CA GLU A 114 0.56 -9.98 -12.67
C GLU A 114 0.53 -8.90 -11.58
N PRO A 115 1.33 -9.04 -10.51
CA PRO A 115 1.48 -7.99 -9.50
C PRO A 115 1.88 -6.65 -10.14
N PRO A 116 1.40 -5.52 -9.60
CA PRO A 116 1.86 -4.22 -10.06
C PRO A 116 3.36 -4.04 -9.78
N ASP A 117 4.03 -3.24 -10.60
CA ASP A 117 5.41 -2.84 -10.32
C ASP A 117 5.43 -1.71 -9.29
N ILE A 118 5.94 -1.98 -8.08
CA ILE A 118 6.12 -0.99 -7.01
C ILE A 118 7.61 -0.76 -6.80
N ASP A 119 8.15 0.14 -7.61
CA ASP A 119 9.51 0.62 -7.49
C ASP A 119 9.64 1.64 -6.36
N VAL A 120 10.67 1.46 -5.51
CA VAL A 120 11.07 2.44 -4.49
C VAL A 120 12.53 2.78 -4.67
N ASP A 121 12.81 4.06 -4.86
CA ASP A 121 14.16 4.61 -4.86
C ASP A 121 14.61 4.86 -3.41
N PHE A 122 15.89 4.60 -3.14
CA PHE A 122 16.54 4.85 -1.86
C PHE A 122 17.78 5.72 -2.08
N GLU A 123 18.18 6.50 -1.08
CA GLU A 123 19.42 7.27 -1.15
C GLU A 123 20.62 6.37 -1.42
N HIS A 124 21.49 6.80 -2.33
CA HIS A 124 22.49 5.93 -2.94
C HIS A 124 23.44 5.32 -1.90
N GLU A 125 23.91 6.13 -0.95
CA GLU A 125 24.91 5.73 0.05
C GLU A 125 24.38 4.69 1.05
N ARG A 126 23.05 4.61 1.24
CA ARG A 126 22.42 3.78 2.27
C ARG A 126 21.45 2.74 1.71
N ARG A 127 21.40 2.58 0.38
CA ARG A 127 20.59 1.57 -0.30
C ARG A 127 20.94 0.15 0.14
N GLU A 128 22.22 -0.13 0.38
CA GLU A 128 22.68 -1.46 0.77
C GLU A 128 22.08 -1.90 2.12
N GLU A 129 21.92 -0.97 3.08
CA GLU A 129 21.27 -1.24 4.38
C GLU A 129 19.83 -1.76 4.21
N VAL A 130 19.14 -1.30 3.16
CA VAL A 130 17.76 -1.71 2.87
C VAL A 130 17.71 -3.05 2.15
N LEU A 131 18.72 -3.36 1.31
CA LEU A 131 18.76 -4.62 0.55
C LEU A 131 19.05 -5.84 1.44
N ILE A 132 19.74 -5.65 2.56
CA ILE A 132 20.11 -6.72 3.50
C ILE A 132 19.13 -6.91 4.66
N TYR A 133 18.14 -6.02 4.80
CA TYR A 133 17.06 -6.11 5.79
C TYR A 133 16.01 -7.15 5.36
#